data_AF-Q52MS0-F1
#
_entry.id   AF-Q52MS0-F1
#
_cell.length_a   1.000
_cell.length_b   1.000
_cell.length_c   1.000
_cell.angle_alpha   90.00
_cell.angle_beta   90.00
_cell.angle_gamma   90.00
#
_symmetry.space_group_name_H-M   'P 1'
#
loop_
_entity.id
_entity.type
_entity.pdbx_description
1 polymer ?
#
loop_
_entity_poly.entity_id
_entity_poly.type
_entity_poly.pdbx_seq_one_letter_code
_entity_poly.pdbx_strand_id
1 'polypeptide(L)'
;RGDMVNGREAVCNHRQHDAQRLVRGYRAAQDIMQHLGWKEPASKEQLSGSPAWTSHEMLVLDYELPQVRKDEQGRVFLGSTHWPWIGERTRQLTGAHVALLSEVLNPVACKVGPDITRDQLLSLCERLDPRREPGRLTLIARMGAHKVADRLPPLVEAVRHAGHKIIWLSDPMHGNTIVAPCGNKTRMVQTITEEITAFKHAVTSAGGVAAGLHLETTPDDVSECASDAAGLSQVASHYKSLCDPRLTP
;
A
#
# COMPACT_ATOMS: atom_id res chain seq x y z
N ARG A 1 1.71 8.51 14.67
CA ARG A 1 2.52 7.72 13.72
C ARG A 1 2.01 6.28 13.71
N GLY A 2 0.67 6.10 13.70
CA GLY A 2 0.02 4.82 13.97
C GLY A 2 0.08 4.39 15.43
N ASP A 3 -0.87 3.54 15.83
CA ASP A 3 -1.00 3.02 17.20
C ASP A 3 0.17 2.13 17.63
N MET A 4 0.96 1.65 16.67
CA MET A 4 2.22 0.92 16.88
C MET A 4 3.35 1.82 17.41
N VAL A 5 3.21 3.16 17.30
CA VAL A 5 4.23 4.12 17.77
C VAL A 5 3.71 4.96 18.93
N ASN A 6 2.53 5.57 18.81
CA ASN A 6 1.92 6.43 19.84
C ASN A 6 0.39 6.45 19.76
N GLY A 7 -0.27 7.07 20.74
CA GLY A 7 -1.73 7.19 20.80
C GLY A 7 -2.29 8.28 19.88
N ARG A 8 -3.60 8.22 19.65
CA ARG A 8 -4.33 9.13 18.75
C ARG A 8 -4.64 10.49 19.38
N GLU A 9 -4.77 10.55 20.70
CA GLU A 9 -5.22 11.73 21.43
C GLU A 9 -4.17 12.85 21.38
N ALA A 10 -4.61 14.10 21.22
CA ALA A 10 -3.74 15.27 21.12
C ALA A 10 -3.24 15.76 22.49
N VAL A 11 -2.75 14.83 23.32
CA VAL A 11 -2.17 15.10 24.65
C VAL A 11 -0.75 14.56 24.72
N CYS A 12 0.15 15.32 25.36
CA CYS A 12 1.59 15.07 25.35
C CYS A 12 1.96 13.62 25.68
N ASN A 13 1.44 13.09 26.79
CA ASN A 13 1.73 11.72 27.24
C ASN A 13 1.27 10.65 26.23
N HIS A 14 0.16 10.87 25.52
CA HIS A 14 -0.31 9.92 24.51
C HIS A 14 0.53 9.99 23.24
N ARG A 15 1.17 11.12 22.95
CA ARG A 15 2.01 11.31 21.76
C ARG A 15 3.45 10.86 21.96
N GLN A 16 3.87 10.55 23.18
CA GLN A 16 5.16 9.90 23.44
C GLN A 16 5.24 8.53 22.75
N HIS A 17 6.41 8.22 22.21
CA HIS A 17 6.64 6.93 21.59
C HIS A 17 6.80 5.85 22.67
N ASP A 18 6.10 4.73 22.51
CA ASP A 18 6.09 3.64 23.49
C ASP A 18 6.35 2.30 22.79
N ALA A 19 7.51 1.71 23.04
CA ALA A 19 7.92 0.44 22.43
C ALA A 19 7.00 -0.74 22.79
N GLN A 20 6.26 -0.68 23.90
CA GLN A 20 5.27 -1.72 24.24
C GLN A 20 4.12 -1.78 23.23
N ARG A 21 3.93 -0.72 22.43
CA ARG A 21 2.97 -0.71 21.32
C ARG A 21 3.32 -1.70 20.21
N LEU A 22 4.60 -2.04 20.03
CA LEU A 22 5.01 -3.08 19.06
C LEU A 22 4.41 -4.44 19.45
N VAL A 23 4.43 -4.78 20.74
CA VAL A 23 3.84 -6.02 21.26
C VAL A 23 2.31 -6.01 21.14
N ARG A 24 1.67 -4.85 21.39
CA ARG A 24 0.22 -4.69 21.16
C ARG A 24 -0.14 -4.88 19.68
N GLY A 25 0.63 -4.27 18.77
CA GLY A 25 0.45 -4.45 17.33
C GLY A 25 0.63 -5.91 16.89
N TYR A 26 1.63 -6.61 17.43
CA TYR A 26 1.83 -8.04 17.19
C TYR A 26 0.61 -8.88 17.61
N ARG A 27 0.07 -8.66 18.83
CA ARG A 27 -1.11 -9.38 19.33
C ARG A 27 -2.35 -9.09 18.48
N ALA A 28 -2.59 -7.82 18.13
CA ALA A 28 -3.70 -7.47 17.26
C ALA A 28 -3.59 -8.12 15.86
N ALA A 29 -2.39 -8.13 15.27
CA ALA A 29 -2.15 -8.82 14.01
C ALA A 29 -2.39 -10.33 14.14
N GLN A 30 -1.99 -10.93 15.26
CA GLN A 30 -2.24 -12.34 15.54
C GLN A 30 -3.74 -12.68 15.57
N ASP A 31 -4.53 -11.85 16.25
CA ASP A 31 -5.98 -12.02 16.35
C ASP A 31 -6.64 -11.88 14.97
N ILE A 32 -6.22 -10.89 14.17
CA ILE A 32 -6.69 -10.72 12.78
C ILE A 32 -6.40 -11.97 11.95
N MET A 33 -5.17 -12.49 12.01
CA MET A 33 -4.80 -13.71 11.27
C MET A 33 -5.64 -14.92 11.67
N GLN A 34 -6.06 -15.02 12.93
CA GLN A 34 -7.01 -16.05 13.37
C GLN A 34 -8.40 -15.85 12.73
N HIS A 35 -8.93 -14.63 12.74
CA HIS A 35 -10.23 -14.31 12.13
C HIS A 35 -10.24 -14.52 10.62
N LEU A 36 -9.08 -14.34 9.96
CA LEU A 36 -8.91 -14.61 8.53
C LEU A 36 -8.71 -16.10 8.20
N GLY A 37 -8.72 -16.99 9.20
CA GLY A 37 -8.66 -18.44 9.01
C GLY A 37 -7.24 -19.00 8.78
N TRP A 38 -6.18 -18.24 9.06
CA TRP A 38 -4.80 -18.69 8.85
C TRP A 38 -4.23 -19.54 9.99
N LYS A 39 -4.95 -19.68 11.12
CA LYS A 39 -4.46 -20.37 12.33
C LYS A 39 -5.16 -21.69 12.67
N GLU A 40 -6.37 -21.92 12.19
CA GLU A 40 -7.11 -23.15 12.47
C GLU A 40 -6.82 -24.19 11.37
N PRO A 41 -6.65 -25.49 11.71
CA PRO A 41 -6.69 -26.54 10.70
C PRO A 41 -8.11 -26.54 10.12
N ALA A 42 -8.24 -26.04 8.90
CA ALA A 42 -9.53 -25.89 8.23
C ALA A 42 -10.37 -27.17 8.38
N SER A 43 -11.56 -27.05 8.98
CA SER A 43 -12.58 -28.06 8.72
C SER A 43 -12.85 -28.00 7.21
N LYS A 44 -12.96 -29.16 6.55
CA LYS A 44 -13.11 -29.27 5.09
C LYS A 44 -14.30 -28.46 4.54
N GLU A 45 -15.21 -28.00 5.40
CA GLU A 45 -16.42 -27.24 5.10
C GLU A 45 -16.21 -25.70 5.09
N GLN A 46 -15.11 -25.18 5.64
CA GLN A 46 -14.80 -23.74 5.68
C GLN A 46 -14.08 -23.19 4.43
N LEU A 47 -13.72 -24.04 3.47
CA LEU A 47 -12.96 -23.68 2.26
C LEU A 47 -13.84 -23.43 1.04
N SER A 48 -14.95 -22.69 1.16
CA SER A 48 -15.70 -22.23 -0.02
C SER A 48 -15.08 -21.01 -0.70
N GLY A 49 -14.00 -20.44 -0.15
CA GLY A 49 -13.22 -19.35 -0.74
C GLY A 49 -11.72 -19.47 -0.46
N SER A 50 -10.88 -18.89 -1.32
CA SER A 50 -9.44 -18.74 -1.05
C SER A 50 -9.22 -17.81 0.15
N PRO A 51 -8.26 -18.10 1.06
CA PRO A 51 -8.00 -17.26 2.21
C PRO A 51 -7.56 -15.86 1.78
N ALA A 52 -7.96 -14.84 2.54
CA ALA A 52 -7.53 -13.47 2.29
C ALA A 52 -6.05 -13.32 2.66
N TRP A 53 -5.22 -12.92 1.69
CA TRP A 53 -3.82 -12.58 1.91
C TRP A 53 -3.71 -11.22 2.61
N THR A 54 -2.67 -11.06 3.42
CA THR A 54 -2.42 -9.82 4.19
C THR A 54 -1.23 -9.04 3.62
N SER A 55 -1.31 -7.72 3.74
CA SER A 55 -0.28 -6.76 3.33
C SER A 55 -0.26 -5.58 4.29
N HIS A 56 0.90 -4.94 4.45
CA HIS A 56 1.04 -3.64 5.11
C HIS A 56 2.30 -2.91 4.62
N GLU A 57 2.37 -1.60 4.87
CA GLU A 57 3.59 -0.83 4.60
C GLU A 57 4.68 -1.28 5.55
N MET A 58 5.75 -1.87 5.01
CA MET A 58 6.92 -2.23 5.81
C MET A 58 7.61 -0.92 6.22
N LEU A 59 7.35 -0.46 7.45
CA LEU A 59 7.69 0.89 7.89
C LEU A 59 8.47 0.91 9.20
N VAL A 60 7.91 0.32 10.27
CA VAL A 60 8.50 0.35 11.62
C VAL A 60 9.51 -0.78 11.75
N LEU A 61 10.78 -0.53 11.42
CA LEU A 61 11.81 -1.57 11.35
C LEU A 61 12.00 -2.36 12.66
N ASP A 62 11.80 -1.73 13.81
CA ASP A 62 11.85 -2.42 15.12
C ASP A 62 10.72 -3.46 15.30
N TYR A 63 9.64 -3.35 14.53
CA TYR A 63 8.60 -4.38 14.43
C TYR A 63 8.94 -5.43 13.36
N GLU A 64 9.50 -5.01 12.23
CA GLU A 64 9.72 -5.87 11.05
C GLU A 64 10.93 -6.79 11.21
N LEU A 65 12.06 -6.29 11.71
CA LEU A 65 13.32 -7.04 11.83
C LEU A 65 13.17 -8.28 12.74
N PRO A 66 12.52 -8.20 13.92
CA PRO A 66 12.25 -9.38 14.73
C PRO A 66 11.31 -10.40 14.08
N GLN A 67 10.66 -10.06 12.96
CA GLN A 67 9.71 -10.91 12.22
C GLN A 67 10.35 -11.58 11.01
N VAL A 68 11.64 -11.33 10.75
CA VAL A 68 12.41 -12.06 9.73
C VAL A 68 12.56 -13.52 10.17
N ARG A 69 12.27 -14.44 9.25
CA ARG A 69 12.31 -15.89 9.46
C ARG A 69 13.11 -16.56 8.34
N LYS A 70 13.41 -17.83 8.54
CA LYS A 70 13.96 -18.72 7.51
C LYS A 70 12.99 -19.86 7.27
N ASP A 71 12.83 -20.25 6.02
CA ASP A 71 12.14 -21.49 5.68
C ASP A 71 13.04 -22.71 5.87
N GLU A 72 12.52 -23.90 5.56
CA GLU A 72 13.26 -25.18 5.67
C GLU A 72 14.52 -25.24 4.80
N GLN A 73 14.59 -24.42 3.74
CA GLN A 73 15.74 -24.32 2.84
C GLN A 73 16.71 -23.21 3.25
N GLY A 74 16.46 -22.55 4.39
CA GLY A 74 17.27 -21.45 4.90
C GLY A 74 17.04 -20.12 4.20
N ARG A 75 16.05 -20.02 3.30
CA ARG A 75 15.72 -18.78 2.57
C ARG A 75 15.01 -17.83 3.51
N VAL A 76 15.41 -16.56 3.45
CA VAL A 76 14.91 -15.52 4.36
C VAL A 76 13.57 -15.00 3.85
N PHE A 77 12.59 -14.84 4.74
CA PHE A 77 11.32 -14.18 4.44
C PHE A 77 10.87 -13.31 5.61
N LEU A 78 10.04 -12.31 5.33
CA LEU A 78 9.40 -11.48 6.34
C LEU A 78 8.09 -12.14 6.78
N GLY A 79 8.04 -12.59 8.04
CA GLY A 79 6.89 -13.27 8.61
C GLY A 79 5.79 -12.36 9.19
N SER A 80 5.96 -11.04 9.09
CA SER A 80 4.95 -10.08 9.57
C SER A 80 3.75 -9.97 8.63
N THR A 81 3.92 -10.30 7.35
CA THR A 81 2.86 -10.20 6.33
C THR A 81 3.21 -11.00 5.08
N HIS A 82 2.22 -11.33 4.26
CA HIS A 82 2.46 -12.06 3.02
C HIS A 82 3.09 -11.16 1.96
N TRP A 83 2.61 -9.92 1.87
CA TRP A 83 2.96 -9.00 0.79
C TRP A 83 3.28 -7.59 1.34
N PRO A 84 4.53 -7.32 1.75
CA PRO A 84 4.95 -6.00 2.23
C PRO A 84 5.11 -5.00 1.08
N TRP A 85 4.83 -3.71 1.35
CA TRP A 85 5.18 -2.63 0.41
C TRP A 85 6.06 -1.54 1.01
N ILE A 86 6.80 -0.86 0.14
CA ILE A 86 7.59 0.34 0.45
C ILE A 86 6.78 1.59 0.09
N GLY A 87 6.64 2.51 1.05
CA GLY A 87 5.94 3.76 0.87
C GLY A 87 6.72 4.78 0.02
N GLU A 88 6.01 5.80 -0.48
CA GLU A 88 6.59 6.86 -1.30
C GLU A 88 7.73 7.62 -0.58
N ARG A 89 7.64 7.72 0.75
CA ARG A 89 8.58 8.50 1.57
C ARG A 89 9.75 7.67 2.10
N THR A 90 9.73 6.35 1.88
CA THR A 90 10.70 5.38 2.41
C THR A 90 11.40 4.56 1.32
N ARG A 91 11.17 4.89 0.05
CA ARG A 91 11.77 4.22 -1.13
C ARG A 91 13.16 4.74 -1.53
N GLN A 92 13.95 5.25 -0.58
CA GLN A 92 15.33 5.64 -0.87
C GLN A 92 16.14 4.40 -1.27
N LEU A 93 16.82 4.44 -2.42
CA LEU A 93 17.48 3.28 -3.03
C LEU A 93 18.45 2.56 -2.07
N THR A 94 19.25 3.32 -1.34
CA THR A 94 20.21 2.86 -0.33
C THR A 94 19.63 2.83 1.09
N GLY A 95 18.33 3.09 1.24
CA GLY A 95 17.62 3.12 2.52
C GLY A 95 17.33 1.73 3.07
N ALA A 96 17.09 1.67 4.38
CA ALA A 96 16.86 0.44 5.11
C ALA A 96 15.60 -0.32 4.64
N HIS A 97 14.55 0.38 4.21
CA HIS A 97 13.31 -0.25 3.75
C HIS A 97 13.50 -1.04 2.48
N VAL A 98 14.12 -0.41 1.48
CA VAL A 98 14.51 -1.12 0.27
C VAL A 98 15.46 -2.24 0.72
N ALA A 99 16.45 -1.98 1.60
CA ALA A 99 17.53 -2.94 1.98
C ALA A 99 16.96 -4.26 2.46
N LEU A 100 16.01 -4.20 3.39
CA LEU A 100 15.34 -5.39 3.89
C LEU A 100 14.53 -6.11 2.80
N LEU A 101 13.75 -5.38 1.99
CA LEU A 101 12.87 -6.01 1.00
C LEU A 101 13.60 -6.61 -0.22
N SER A 102 14.87 -6.29 -0.49
CA SER A 102 15.62 -7.03 -1.52
C SER A 102 16.05 -8.42 -1.06
N GLU A 103 16.18 -8.64 0.25
CA GLU A 103 16.74 -9.86 0.82
C GLU A 103 15.69 -10.91 1.19
N VAL A 104 14.42 -10.52 1.28
CA VAL A 104 13.32 -11.42 1.68
C VAL A 104 12.69 -12.11 0.47
N LEU A 105 12.16 -13.32 0.66
CA LEU A 105 11.52 -14.13 -0.39
C LEU A 105 10.13 -13.62 -0.80
N ASN A 106 9.43 -12.89 0.09
CA ASN A 106 8.07 -12.40 -0.17
C ASN A 106 7.98 -11.72 -1.55
N PRO A 107 6.84 -11.81 -2.27
CA PRO A 107 6.56 -10.80 -3.28
C PRO A 107 6.57 -9.43 -2.57
N VAL A 108 7.05 -8.40 -3.26
CA VAL A 108 7.19 -7.06 -2.69
C VAL A 108 6.49 -6.04 -3.57
N ALA A 109 6.10 -4.92 -2.98
CA ALA A 109 5.59 -3.80 -3.73
C ALA A 109 6.27 -2.48 -3.39
N CYS A 110 6.23 -1.54 -4.32
CA CYS A 110 6.73 -0.19 -4.11
C CYS A 110 5.73 0.83 -4.63
N LYS A 111 5.43 1.85 -3.81
CA LYS A 111 4.65 3.01 -4.24
C LYS A 111 5.47 3.83 -5.25
N VAL A 112 4.78 4.33 -6.27
CA VAL A 112 5.36 5.12 -7.36
C VAL A 112 4.53 6.40 -7.52
N GLY A 113 5.05 7.51 -7.01
CA GLY A 113 4.48 8.84 -7.17
C GLY A 113 4.88 9.55 -8.48
N PRO A 114 4.25 10.71 -8.76
CA PRO A 114 4.44 11.44 -10.01
C PRO A 114 5.85 12.02 -10.20
N ASP A 115 6.59 12.19 -9.12
CA ASP A 115 7.90 12.85 -9.12
C ASP A 115 9.07 11.86 -9.29
N ILE A 116 8.79 10.55 -9.38
CA ILE A 116 9.83 9.57 -9.68
C ILE A 116 10.41 9.82 -11.08
N THR A 117 11.72 9.68 -11.20
CA THR A 117 12.40 9.64 -12.50
C THR A 117 12.49 8.21 -13.05
N ARG A 118 12.70 8.08 -14.36
CA ARG A 118 12.91 6.76 -14.99
C ARG A 118 14.09 6.03 -14.35
N ASP A 119 15.22 6.71 -14.17
CA ASP A 119 16.43 6.12 -13.62
C ASP A 119 16.23 5.64 -12.19
N GLN A 120 15.59 6.46 -11.33
CA GLN A 120 15.25 6.05 -9.97
C GLN A 120 14.33 4.83 -9.95
N LEU A 121 13.36 4.77 -10.86
CA LEU A 121 12.45 3.64 -10.94
C LEU A 121 13.18 2.37 -11.39
N LEU A 122 14.02 2.45 -12.42
CA LEU A 122 14.80 1.32 -12.92
C LEU A 122 15.76 0.80 -11.85
N SER A 123 16.47 1.68 -11.14
CA SER A 123 17.34 1.28 -10.03
C SER A 123 16.56 0.59 -8.90
N LEU A 124 15.32 1.02 -8.60
CA LEU A 124 14.46 0.31 -7.64
C LEU A 124 14.06 -1.07 -8.15
N CYS A 125 13.72 -1.21 -9.44
CA CYS A 125 13.41 -2.50 -10.05
C CYS A 125 14.61 -3.46 -10.01
N GLU A 126 15.81 -3.00 -10.36
CA GLU A 126 17.05 -3.79 -10.27
C GLU A 126 17.30 -4.31 -8.85
N ARG A 127 16.95 -3.49 -7.85
CA ARG A 127 17.14 -3.83 -6.44
C ARG A 127 16.12 -4.80 -5.88
N LEU A 128 14.85 -4.63 -6.24
CA LEU A 128 13.74 -5.39 -5.66
C LEU A 128 13.39 -6.64 -6.49
N ASP A 129 13.78 -6.66 -7.75
CA ASP A 129 13.57 -7.75 -8.71
C ASP A 129 14.86 -8.05 -9.51
N PRO A 130 15.98 -8.41 -8.84
CA PRO A 130 17.28 -8.60 -9.49
C PRO A 130 17.29 -9.78 -10.48
N ARG A 131 16.37 -10.74 -10.30
CA ARG A 131 16.26 -11.93 -11.16
C ARG A 131 15.18 -11.82 -12.24
N ARG A 132 14.48 -10.68 -12.33
CA ARG A 132 13.36 -10.46 -13.26
C ARG A 132 12.30 -11.56 -13.16
N GLU A 133 11.99 -11.95 -11.93
CA GLU A 133 11.11 -13.05 -11.60
C GLU A 133 9.64 -12.59 -11.70
N PRO A 134 8.81 -13.22 -12.56
CA PRO A 134 7.41 -12.84 -12.68
C PRO A 134 6.69 -12.84 -11.33
N GLY A 135 6.00 -11.73 -11.01
CA GLY A 135 5.27 -11.60 -9.74
C GLY A 135 6.13 -11.25 -8.53
N ARG A 136 7.45 -11.15 -8.66
CA ARG A 136 8.33 -10.70 -7.56
C ARG A 136 8.04 -9.27 -7.12
N LEU A 137 7.96 -8.35 -8.06
CA LEU A 137 7.76 -6.92 -7.80
C LEU A 137 6.45 -6.43 -8.41
N THR A 138 5.69 -5.71 -7.59
CA THR A 138 4.52 -4.94 -8.01
C THR A 138 4.79 -3.45 -7.84
N LEU A 139 4.50 -2.65 -8.86
CA LEU A 139 4.54 -1.19 -8.75
C LEU A 139 3.14 -0.64 -8.52
N ILE A 140 2.98 0.17 -7.47
CA ILE A 140 1.70 0.76 -7.08
C ILE A 140 1.73 2.24 -7.46
N ALA A 141 1.13 2.59 -8.61
CA ALA A 141 1.10 3.95 -9.13
C ALA A 141 0.09 4.80 -8.36
N ARG A 142 0.53 5.95 -7.83
CA ARG A 142 -0.32 6.93 -7.11
C ARG A 142 -0.10 8.33 -7.66
N MET A 143 -0.44 8.51 -8.94
CA MET A 143 -0.02 9.65 -9.74
C MET A 143 -0.90 10.88 -9.52
N GLY A 144 -2.18 10.68 -9.20
CA GLY A 144 -3.22 11.69 -9.26
C GLY A 144 -3.88 11.71 -10.65
N ALA A 145 -5.20 11.92 -10.70
CA ALA A 145 -6.00 11.86 -11.93
C ALA A 145 -5.48 12.78 -13.04
N HIS A 146 -4.98 13.96 -12.67
CA HIS A 146 -4.47 14.95 -13.62
C HIS A 146 -3.06 14.67 -14.16
N LYS A 147 -2.34 13.70 -13.60
CA LYS A 147 -0.94 13.41 -13.95
C LYS A 147 -0.74 12.02 -14.52
N VAL A 148 -1.62 11.07 -14.21
CA VAL A 148 -1.43 9.65 -14.55
C VAL A 148 -1.28 9.42 -16.05
N ALA A 149 -2.06 10.11 -16.88
CA ALA A 149 -2.06 9.94 -18.33
C ALA A 149 -0.70 10.33 -18.97
N ASP A 150 -0.05 11.38 -18.45
CA ASP A 150 1.20 11.90 -19.00
C ASP A 150 2.43 11.25 -18.37
N ARG A 151 2.37 11.01 -17.04
CA ARG A 151 3.54 10.59 -16.26
C ARG A 151 3.78 9.08 -16.27
N LEU A 152 2.72 8.28 -16.32
CA LEU A 152 2.82 6.83 -16.15
C LEU A 152 3.33 6.08 -17.40
N PRO A 153 2.86 6.36 -18.64
CA PRO A 153 3.29 5.61 -19.83
C PRO A 153 4.81 5.50 -20.01
N PRO A 154 5.62 6.58 -19.93
CA PRO A 154 7.06 6.48 -20.12
C PRO A 154 7.77 5.67 -19.02
N LEU A 155 7.18 5.56 -17.83
CA LEU A 155 7.70 4.72 -16.74
C LEU A 155 7.42 3.23 -17.02
N VAL A 156 6.20 2.92 -17.49
CA VAL A 156 5.81 1.57 -17.89
C VAL A 156 6.69 1.05 -19.02
N GLU A 157 6.91 1.86 -20.05
CA GLU A 157 7.79 1.52 -21.18
C GLU A 157 9.23 1.26 -20.72
N ALA A 158 9.77 2.11 -19.84
CA ALA A 158 11.13 1.96 -19.33
C ALA A 158 11.30 0.62 -18.59
N VAL A 159 10.39 0.29 -17.66
CA VAL A 159 10.46 -0.95 -16.90
C VAL A 159 10.31 -2.18 -17.80
N ARG A 160 9.40 -2.11 -18.78
CA ARG A 160 9.21 -3.17 -19.78
C ARG A 160 10.46 -3.37 -20.64
N HIS A 161 11.07 -2.30 -21.15
CA HIS A 161 12.31 -2.38 -21.94
C HIS A 161 13.50 -2.89 -21.14
N ALA A 162 13.55 -2.61 -19.83
CA ALA A 162 14.55 -3.18 -18.93
C ALA A 162 14.33 -4.68 -18.62
N GLY A 163 13.23 -5.28 -19.11
CA GLY A 163 12.95 -6.71 -19.02
C GLY A 163 12.35 -7.17 -17.69
N HIS A 164 11.94 -6.24 -16.82
CA HIS A 164 11.28 -6.57 -15.56
C HIS A 164 9.84 -7.04 -15.80
N LYS A 165 9.49 -8.18 -15.22
CA LYS A 165 8.19 -8.85 -15.42
C LYS A 165 7.21 -8.50 -14.29
N ILE A 166 7.02 -7.21 -14.10
CA ILE A 166 6.19 -6.68 -13.03
C ILE A 166 4.72 -6.58 -13.43
N ILE A 167 3.87 -6.42 -12.43
CA ILE A 167 2.50 -5.95 -12.59
C ILE A 167 2.34 -4.56 -11.99
N TRP A 168 1.37 -3.80 -12.50
CA TRP A 168 1.03 -2.47 -12.02
C TRP A 168 -0.32 -2.51 -11.31
N LEU A 169 -0.39 -1.84 -10.15
CA LEU A 169 -1.63 -1.54 -9.46
C LEU A 169 -1.86 -0.03 -9.42
N SER A 170 -3.12 0.38 -9.44
CA SER A 170 -3.51 1.77 -9.21
C SER A 170 -3.81 1.98 -7.72
N ASP A 171 -3.14 2.95 -7.12
CA ASP A 171 -3.55 3.61 -5.89
C ASP A 171 -4.12 4.99 -6.25
N PRO A 172 -5.41 5.06 -6.63
CA PRO A 172 -6.07 6.31 -7.02
C PRO A 172 -6.43 7.18 -5.79
N MET A 173 -5.97 6.79 -4.60
CA MET A 173 -6.37 7.42 -3.35
C MET A 173 -5.35 8.50 -2.96
N HIS A 174 -4.09 8.11 -2.80
CA HIS A 174 -3.06 8.96 -2.20
C HIS A 174 -2.59 10.10 -3.12
N GLY A 175 -2.88 10.04 -4.42
CA GLY A 175 -2.60 11.12 -5.38
C GLY A 175 -3.66 12.22 -5.42
N ASN A 176 -4.85 11.96 -4.88
CA ASN A 176 -6.06 12.80 -5.06
C ASN A 176 -6.61 13.39 -3.75
N THR A 177 -5.82 13.43 -2.68
CA THR A 177 -6.24 14.02 -1.41
C THR A 177 -6.30 15.55 -1.52
N ILE A 178 -7.43 16.12 -1.14
CA ILE A 178 -7.68 17.56 -1.02
C ILE A 178 -8.17 17.91 0.39
N VAL A 179 -8.35 19.20 0.69
CA VAL A 179 -8.91 19.67 1.96
C VAL A 179 -10.31 20.22 1.70
N ALA A 180 -11.31 19.68 2.41
CA ALA A 180 -12.69 20.14 2.34
C ALA A 180 -12.88 21.49 3.07
N PRO A 181 -13.99 22.22 2.82
CA PRO A 181 -14.26 23.50 3.50
C PRO A 181 -14.26 23.43 5.03
N CYS A 182 -14.58 22.26 5.61
CA CYS A 182 -14.55 22.03 7.06
C CYS A 182 -13.14 21.83 7.64
N GLY A 183 -12.09 21.81 6.80
CA GLY A 183 -10.70 21.59 7.19
C GLY A 183 -10.25 20.12 7.20
N ASN A 184 -11.17 19.16 7.05
CA ASN A 184 -10.81 17.75 6.95
C ASN A 184 -10.20 17.42 5.59
N LYS A 185 -9.27 16.47 5.57
CA LYS A 185 -8.84 15.83 4.33
C LYS A 185 -10.01 15.07 3.73
N THR A 186 -10.15 15.11 2.41
CA THR A 186 -11.12 14.31 1.67
C THR A 186 -10.55 13.90 0.31
N ARG A 187 -11.28 13.04 -0.39
CA ARG A 187 -11.05 12.62 -1.77
C ARG A 187 -12.40 12.61 -2.47
N MET A 188 -12.41 12.82 -3.78
CA MET A 188 -13.63 12.71 -4.59
C MET A 188 -13.67 11.36 -5.29
N VAL A 189 -14.77 10.62 -5.14
CA VAL A 189 -15.00 9.33 -5.83
C VAL A 189 -14.92 9.51 -7.35
N GLN A 190 -15.41 10.64 -7.86
CA GLN A 190 -15.24 11.01 -9.27
C GLN A 190 -13.76 11.03 -9.68
N THR A 191 -12.89 11.77 -8.97
CA THR A 191 -11.46 11.87 -9.29
C THR A 191 -10.73 10.54 -9.12
N ILE A 192 -11.10 9.75 -8.12
CA ILE A 192 -10.61 8.37 -7.94
C ILE A 192 -10.91 7.53 -9.20
N THR A 193 -12.15 7.62 -9.71
CA THR A 193 -12.61 6.86 -10.89
C THR A 193 -11.91 7.34 -12.17
N GLU A 194 -11.66 8.64 -12.30
CA GLU A 194 -10.89 9.24 -13.39
C GLU A 194 -9.44 8.70 -13.41
N GLU A 195 -8.76 8.65 -12.26
CA GLU A 195 -7.41 8.07 -12.18
C GLU A 195 -7.40 6.57 -12.51
N ILE A 196 -8.38 5.80 -12.04
CA ILE A 196 -8.48 4.36 -12.37
C ILE A 196 -8.59 4.16 -13.90
N THR A 197 -9.45 4.95 -14.54
CA THR A 197 -9.69 4.86 -15.99
C THR A 197 -8.43 5.22 -16.77
N ALA A 198 -7.81 6.34 -16.42
CA ALA A 198 -6.59 6.82 -17.08
C ALA A 198 -5.37 5.93 -16.79
N PHE A 199 -5.25 5.36 -15.58
CA PHE A 199 -4.25 4.36 -15.23
C PHE A 199 -4.34 3.13 -16.14
N LYS A 200 -5.55 2.57 -16.28
CA LYS A 200 -5.75 1.38 -17.12
C LYS A 200 -5.27 1.65 -18.54
N HIS A 201 -5.70 2.77 -19.13
CA HIS A 201 -5.28 3.18 -20.46
C HIS A 201 -3.77 3.40 -20.56
N ALA A 202 -3.17 4.14 -19.62
CA ALA A 202 -1.74 4.46 -19.61
C ALA A 202 -0.87 3.19 -19.53
N VAL A 203 -1.23 2.23 -18.67
CA VAL A 203 -0.47 0.99 -18.51
C VAL A 203 -0.62 0.07 -19.72
N THR A 204 -1.84 -0.15 -20.22
CA THR A 204 -2.05 -1.09 -21.33
C THR A 204 -1.50 -0.56 -22.65
N SER A 205 -1.65 0.74 -22.94
CA SER A 205 -1.10 1.36 -24.16
C SER A 205 0.44 1.35 -24.20
N ALA A 206 1.10 1.43 -23.03
CA ALA A 206 2.55 1.29 -22.89
C ALA A 206 3.05 -0.18 -22.88
N GLY A 207 2.13 -1.15 -23.01
CA GLY A 207 2.42 -2.58 -23.04
C GLY A 207 2.67 -3.23 -21.67
N GLY A 208 2.26 -2.58 -20.57
CA GLY A 208 2.29 -3.14 -19.22
C GLY A 208 1.03 -3.91 -18.84
N VAL A 209 1.04 -4.53 -17.66
CA VAL A 209 -0.11 -5.27 -17.10
C VAL A 209 -0.76 -4.45 -15.99
N ALA A 210 -1.97 -3.95 -16.24
CA ALA A 210 -2.82 -3.31 -15.24
C ALA A 210 -3.57 -4.39 -14.44
N ALA A 211 -3.03 -4.78 -13.28
CA ALA A 211 -3.45 -5.97 -12.55
C ALA A 211 -4.51 -5.74 -11.47
N GLY A 212 -4.78 -4.49 -11.09
CA GLY A 212 -5.78 -4.21 -10.06
C GLY A 212 -5.64 -2.86 -9.37
N LEU A 213 -6.27 -2.77 -8.21
CA LEU A 213 -6.41 -1.56 -7.40
C LEU A 213 -5.85 -1.77 -5.99
N HIS A 214 -5.37 -0.70 -5.39
CA HIS A 214 -4.96 -0.61 -4.00
C HIS A 214 -5.75 0.53 -3.36
N LEU A 215 -6.87 0.19 -2.73
CA LEU A 215 -7.83 1.15 -2.17
C LEU A 215 -7.77 1.18 -0.65
N GLU A 216 -8.16 2.32 -0.07
CA GLU A 216 -8.41 2.45 1.37
C GLU A 216 -9.93 2.45 1.58
N THR A 217 -10.46 1.40 2.20
CA THR A 217 -11.90 1.20 2.39
C THR A 217 -12.25 0.92 3.85
N THR A 218 -13.52 1.09 4.20
CA THR A 218 -14.08 0.73 5.50
C THR A 218 -15.48 0.16 5.31
N PRO A 219 -15.92 -0.83 6.10
CA PRO A 219 -17.29 -1.33 6.05
C PRO A 219 -18.29 -0.36 6.72
N ASP A 220 -17.78 0.58 7.52
CA ASP A 220 -18.59 1.59 8.21
C ASP A 220 -19.21 2.60 7.23
N ASP A 221 -20.45 2.99 7.50
CA ASP A 221 -21.09 4.17 6.90
C ASP A 221 -20.38 5.45 7.42
N VAL A 222 -19.61 6.09 6.54
CA VAL A 222 -18.78 7.27 6.86
C VAL A 222 -18.85 8.32 5.75
N SER A 223 -18.66 9.59 6.11
CA SER A 223 -18.59 10.72 5.17
C SER A 223 -17.16 11.25 5.01
N GLU A 224 -16.23 10.34 4.76
CA GLU A 224 -14.79 10.65 4.63
C GLU A 224 -14.41 11.10 3.21
N CYS A 225 -14.92 10.40 2.18
CA CYS A 225 -14.78 10.79 0.77
C CYS A 225 -16.07 11.44 0.27
N ALA A 226 -15.95 12.52 -0.50
CA ALA A 226 -17.07 13.12 -1.20
C ALA A 226 -17.34 12.38 -2.52
N SER A 227 -18.58 12.37 -3.00
CA SER A 227 -18.88 11.84 -4.34
C SER A 227 -18.22 12.68 -5.43
N ASP A 228 -18.38 13.99 -5.34
CA ASP A 228 -17.90 15.02 -6.27
C ASP A 228 -17.67 16.37 -5.55
N ALA A 229 -17.49 17.45 -6.32
CA ALA A 229 -17.29 18.79 -5.78
C ALA A 229 -18.50 19.33 -5.00
N ALA A 230 -19.74 18.96 -5.38
CA ALA A 230 -20.95 19.37 -4.67
C ALA A 230 -21.10 18.64 -3.33
N GLY A 231 -20.55 17.42 -3.22
CA GLY A 231 -20.51 16.64 -1.99
C GLY A 231 -19.52 17.13 -0.92
N LEU A 232 -18.62 18.08 -1.24
CA LEU A 232 -17.56 18.51 -0.32
C LEU A 232 -18.07 19.10 1.00
N SER A 233 -19.24 19.75 1.00
CA SER A 233 -19.83 20.30 2.22
C SER A 233 -20.37 19.24 3.19
N GLN A 234 -20.53 18.01 2.73
CA GLN A 234 -21.04 16.89 3.53
C GLN A 234 -19.94 16.13 4.27
N VAL A 235 -18.67 16.40 3.91
CA VAL A 235 -17.49 15.87 4.60
C VAL A 235 -17.45 16.45 6.00
N ALA A 236 -17.80 15.67 7.03
CA ALA A 236 -17.56 15.90 8.46
C ALA A 236 -18.50 15.06 9.32
N SER A 237 -19.73 14.81 8.84
CA SER A 237 -20.82 14.28 9.66
C SER A 237 -20.48 12.96 10.37
N HIS A 238 -19.72 12.09 9.71
CA HIS A 238 -19.31 10.78 10.21
C HIS A 238 -17.85 10.48 9.86
N TYR A 239 -16.94 11.42 10.15
CA TYR A 239 -15.51 11.25 9.88
C TYR A 239 -14.83 10.44 11.01
N LYS A 240 -14.38 9.21 10.72
CA LYS A 240 -13.80 8.31 11.73
C LYS A 240 -12.30 8.05 11.55
N SER A 241 -11.78 8.20 10.34
CA SER A 241 -10.38 7.94 10.04
C SER A 241 -9.43 8.84 10.85
N LEU A 242 -8.33 8.25 11.31
CA LEU A 242 -7.27 8.94 12.03
C LEU A 242 -6.16 9.44 11.09
N CYS A 243 -6.23 9.09 9.82
CA CYS A 243 -5.21 9.43 8.83
C CYS A 243 -5.85 9.99 7.56
N ASP A 244 -6.03 9.17 6.54
CA ASP A 244 -6.58 9.60 5.25
C ASP A 244 -8.03 9.08 5.08
N PRO A 245 -8.86 9.78 4.28
CA PRO A 245 -10.27 9.47 4.09
C PRO A 245 -10.48 8.18 3.30
N ARG A 246 -11.35 7.29 3.78
CA ARG A 246 -11.60 5.96 3.20
C ARG A 246 -12.89 5.94 2.39
N LEU A 247 -12.98 5.01 1.44
CA LEU A 247 -14.23 4.69 0.76
C LEU A 247 -15.16 3.91 1.69
N THR A 248 -16.44 4.22 1.61
CA THR A 248 -17.54 3.53 2.29
C THR A 248 -18.30 2.66 1.27
N PRO A 249 -19.12 1.68 1.69
CA PRO A 249 -19.91 0.83 0.80
C PRO A 249 -20.89 1.59 -0.10
#